data_AF-A0A2G9GRB9-F1
#
_entry.id   AF-A0A2G9GRB9-F1
#
_cell.length_a   1.000
_cell.length_b   1.000
_cell.length_c   1.000
_cell.angle_alpha   90.00
_cell.angle_beta   90.00
_cell.angle_gamma   90.00
#
_symmetry.space_group_name_H-M   'P 1'
#
loop_
_entity.id
_entity.type
_entity.pdbx_description
1 polymer ?
#
loop_
_entity_poly.entity_id
_entity_poly.type
_entity_poly.pdbx_seq_one_letter_code
_entity_poly.pdbx_strand_id
1 'polypeptide(L)'
;MSYVPPHLRNSSAATAAAVAKGAGDHFISKQLNNSYAKFTSSKSNNSGSNSIHNGNAGYRSSENYVSTRNDAVPDPVFPEWKPSDRIIGLKPEQVQEVRLRLNVDVTVPTDSVNAPAPIEAFADMNLHSSIMKDIAFHEYTTPTSIQAQAMPVALSGRDLLGCAETGSGKTAAFTIPMIQV
;
A
#
# COMPACT_ATOMS: atom_id res chain seq x y z
N MET A 1 4.57 25.85 -35.77
CA MET A 1 3.69 26.03 -34.60
C MET A 1 4.25 25.20 -33.46
N SER A 2 4.68 25.82 -32.36
CA SER A 2 5.26 25.14 -31.20
C SER A 2 4.15 24.59 -30.28
N TYR A 3 4.28 23.33 -29.87
CA TYR A 3 3.30 22.67 -29.00
C TYR A 3 3.30 23.30 -27.61
N VAL A 4 2.13 23.77 -27.16
CA VAL A 4 1.92 24.29 -25.80
C VAL A 4 1.12 23.28 -24.99
N PRO A 5 1.67 22.75 -23.87
CA PRO A 5 1.00 21.79 -23.00
C PRO A 5 -0.35 22.29 -22.48
N PRO A 6 -1.36 21.40 -22.33
CA PRO A 6 -2.74 21.77 -22.05
C PRO A 6 -2.95 22.54 -20.74
N HIS A 7 -2.10 22.35 -19.73
CA HIS A 7 -2.20 23.02 -18.44
C HIS A 7 -1.76 24.51 -18.46
N LEU A 8 -1.07 24.96 -19.52
CA LEU A 8 -0.57 26.34 -19.66
C LEU A 8 -1.44 27.21 -20.55
N ARG A 9 -2.58 26.69 -21.03
CA ARG A 9 -3.42 27.38 -22.01
C ARG A 9 -4.35 28.44 -21.39
N ASN A 10 -4.56 28.41 -20.07
CA ASN A 10 -5.69 29.14 -19.45
C ASN A 10 -5.31 30.13 -18.33
N SER A 11 -4.05 30.54 -18.23
CA SER A 11 -3.62 31.54 -17.24
C SER A 11 -3.47 32.91 -17.90
N SER A 12 -4.60 33.59 -18.15
CA SER A 12 -4.62 35.02 -18.48
C SER A 12 -4.90 35.85 -17.21
N ALA A 13 -3.85 36.51 -16.73
CA ALA A 13 -3.77 37.77 -15.99
C ALA A 13 -4.81 38.07 -14.88
N ALA A 14 -4.32 38.12 -13.63
CA ALA A 14 -4.87 38.98 -12.59
C ALA A 14 -3.72 39.72 -11.88
N THR A 15 -3.54 40.99 -12.24
CA THR A 15 -2.65 41.96 -11.57
C THR A 15 -3.31 42.41 -10.25
N ALA A 16 -2.50 42.52 -9.20
CA ALA A 16 -2.87 42.93 -7.85
C ALA A 16 -3.36 44.39 -7.74
N ALA A 17 -4.33 44.67 -6.84
CA ALA A 17 -4.40 45.91 -6.01
C ALA A 17 -5.59 45.91 -4.99
N ALA A 18 -5.24 46.09 -3.71
CA ALA A 18 -5.79 47.01 -2.69
C ALA A 18 -7.30 47.09 -2.26
N VAL A 19 -7.48 46.95 -0.93
CA VAL A 19 -8.23 47.82 0.03
C VAL A 19 -9.78 47.76 0.20
N ALA A 20 -10.17 47.25 1.38
CA ALA A 20 -11.24 47.61 2.35
C ALA A 20 -12.63 48.18 1.95
N LYS A 21 -13.72 47.51 2.39
CA LYS A 21 -14.71 47.92 3.44
C LYS A 21 -16.06 47.16 3.30
N GLY A 22 -16.60 46.68 4.42
CA GLY A 22 -18.04 46.76 4.75
C GLY A 22 -18.97 45.58 4.43
N ALA A 23 -19.48 44.98 5.51
CA ALA A 23 -20.85 44.48 5.74
C ALA A 23 -21.36 43.20 5.02
N GLY A 24 -21.90 42.28 5.84
CA GLY A 24 -23.14 41.55 5.52
C GLY A 24 -23.02 40.07 5.17
N ASP A 25 -23.37 39.24 6.15
CA ASP A 25 -24.23 38.05 6.04
C ASP A 25 -23.79 36.68 5.46
N HIS A 26 -23.99 35.69 6.34
CA HIS A 26 -24.39 34.29 6.12
C HIS A 26 -23.48 33.34 5.32
N PHE A 27 -22.60 32.62 6.03
CA PHE A 27 -21.95 31.41 5.54
C PHE A 27 -22.66 30.13 6.02
N ILE A 28 -23.23 29.40 5.07
CA ILE A 28 -23.79 28.05 5.21
C ILE A 28 -22.66 27.03 5.07
N SER A 29 -22.58 26.09 6.02
CA SER A 29 -21.71 24.92 5.98
C SER A 29 -22.09 23.98 4.82
N LYS A 30 -21.19 23.77 3.85
CA LYS A 30 -21.27 22.63 2.92
C LYS A 30 -20.31 21.55 3.35
N GLN A 31 -20.88 20.49 3.95
CA GLN A 31 -20.26 19.18 4.08
C GLN A 31 -19.99 18.60 2.69
N LEU A 32 -18.77 18.12 2.46
CA LEU A 32 -18.43 17.31 1.29
C LEU A 32 -18.44 15.83 1.72
N ASN A 33 -19.52 15.13 1.35
CA ASN A 33 -19.64 13.68 1.50
C ASN A 33 -18.84 12.99 0.38
N ASN A 34 -17.77 12.30 0.76
CA ASN A 34 -17.03 11.40 -0.12
C ASN A 34 -17.53 9.97 0.12
N SER A 35 -18.37 9.44 -0.78
CA SER A 35 -18.95 8.10 -0.66
C SER A 35 -18.19 7.12 -1.55
N TYR A 36 -17.31 6.31 -0.94
CA TYR A 36 -16.75 5.11 -1.56
C TYR A 36 -17.82 4.00 -1.53
N ALA A 37 -18.25 3.54 -2.71
CA ALA A 37 -19.27 2.51 -2.86
C ALA A 37 -18.75 1.14 -2.43
N LYS A 38 -19.38 0.56 -1.39
CA LYS A 38 -19.26 -0.84 -0.99
C LYS A 38 -20.02 -1.71 -1.98
N PHE A 39 -19.35 -2.62 -2.68
CA PHE A 39 -20.01 -3.65 -3.48
C PHE A 39 -20.33 -4.84 -2.58
N THR A 40 -21.60 -4.96 -2.16
CA THR A 40 -22.14 -6.19 -1.57
C THR A 40 -22.94 -6.93 -2.64
N SER A 41 -22.59 -8.20 -2.88
CA SER A 41 -23.30 -9.07 -3.82
C SER A 41 -24.65 -9.49 -3.24
N SER A 42 -25.75 -8.94 -3.76
CA SER A 42 -27.09 -9.40 -3.43
C SER A 42 -27.73 -10.07 -4.63
N LYS A 43 -27.99 -11.38 -4.52
CA LYS A 43 -28.79 -12.18 -5.44
C LYS A 43 -30.20 -11.59 -5.53
N SER A 44 -30.57 -11.12 -6.72
CA SER A 44 -31.93 -10.66 -7.03
C SER A 44 -32.59 -11.67 -7.96
N ASN A 45 -33.65 -12.33 -7.47
CA ASN A 45 -34.58 -13.10 -8.28
C ASN A 45 -35.62 -12.13 -8.83
N ASN A 46 -35.69 -11.96 -10.16
CA ASN A 46 -36.78 -11.23 -10.76
C ASN A 46 -37.52 -12.09 -11.80
N SER A 47 -38.78 -12.35 -11.50
CA SER A 47 -39.77 -12.95 -12.39
C SER A 47 -40.24 -11.86 -13.34
N GLY A 48 -39.94 -11.99 -14.62
CA GLY A 48 -40.33 -11.00 -15.63
C GLY A 48 -40.30 -11.58 -17.03
N SER A 49 -41.42 -12.16 -17.44
CA SER A 49 -41.71 -12.56 -18.81
C SER A 49 -41.62 -11.36 -19.75
N ASN A 50 -40.88 -11.46 -20.87
CA ASN A 50 -41.23 -10.82 -22.13
C ASN A 50 -40.54 -11.45 -23.34
N SER A 51 -41.28 -11.44 -24.43
CA SER A 51 -41.23 -12.22 -25.66
C SER A 51 -40.06 -11.96 -26.61
N ILE A 52 -39.51 -13.07 -27.11
CA ILE A 52 -39.13 -13.40 -28.51
C ILE A 52 -38.70 -12.24 -29.42
N HIS A 53 -37.43 -12.26 -29.85
CA HIS A 53 -37.02 -11.96 -31.23
C HIS A 53 -35.94 -12.95 -31.69
N ASN A 54 -36.15 -13.41 -32.92
CA ASN A 54 -35.51 -14.54 -33.59
C ASN A 54 -34.11 -14.16 -34.14
N GLY A 55 -33.09 -14.96 -33.82
CA GLY A 55 -31.72 -14.77 -34.30
C GLY A 55 -30.91 -16.06 -34.17
N ASN A 56 -31.03 -16.94 -35.17
CA ASN A 56 -30.35 -18.22 -35.27
C ASN A 56 -28.84 -18.03 -35.56
N ALA A 57 -27.97 -18.35 -34.60
CA ALA A 57 -26.54 -18.53 -34.85
C ALA A 57 -26.08 -19.80 -34.13
N GLY A 58 -25.73 -20.82 -34.92
CA GLY A 58 -25.49 -22.19 -34.49
C GLY A 58 -24.34 -22.34 -33.51
N TYR A 59 -24.62 -22.95 -32.36
CA TYR A 59 -23.62 -23.43 -31.43
C TYR A 59 -22.93 -24.66 -32.04
N ARG A 60 -21.63 -24.54 -32.32
CA ARG A 60 -20.76 -25.70 -32.53
C ARG A 60 -20.72 -26.51 -31.23
N SER A 61 -21.25 -27.73 -31.24
CA SER A 61 -21.05 -28.68 -30.16
C SER A 61 -19.57 -29.07 -30.14
N SER A 62 -18.87 -28.74 -29.06
CA SER A 62 -17.56 -29.30 -28.75
C SER A 62 -17.64 -30.07 -27.44
N GLU A 63 -17.11 -31.28 -27.51
CA GLU A 63 -17.09 -32.37 -26.55
C GLU A 63 -16.98 -32.00 -25.06
N ASN A 64 -17.67 -32.82 -24.25
CA ASN A 64 -17.60 -32.83 -22.79
C ASN A 64 -16.17 -33.12 -22.28
N TYR A 65 -15.44 -32.08 -21.90
CA TYR A 65 -14.34 -32.21 -20.95
C TYR A 65 -14.91 -32.24 -19.53
N VAL A 66 -14.85 -33.40 -18.88
CA VAL A 66 -15.04 -33.51 -17.43
C VAL A 66 -13.83 -32.85 -16.77
N SER A 67 -13.99 -31.59 -16.38
CA SER A 67 -12.98 -30.78 -15.71
C SER A 67 -13.03 -31.06 -14.21
N THR A 68 -12.28 -32.06 -13.74
CA THR A 68 -12.00 -32.26 -12.30
C THR A 68 -10.96 -31.23 -11.86
N ARG A 69 -11.33 -29.94 -11.90
CA ARG A 69 -10.48 -28.85 -11.45
C ARG A 69 -10.58 -28.71 -9.92
N ASN A 70 -9.71 -29.41 -9.22
CA ASN A 70 -9.25 -28.94 -7.91
C ASN A 70 -8.33 -27.72 -8.15
N ASP A 71 -8.91 -26.59 -8.58
CA ASP A 71 -8.23 -25.30 -8.77
C ASP A 71 -8.00 -24.59 -7.42
N ALA A 72 -7.66 -25.32 -6.37
CA ALA A 72 -7.29 -24.68 -5.11
C ALA A 72 -5.89 -24.09 -5.28
N VAL A 73 -5.80 -22.76 -5.32
CA VAL A 73 -4.51 -22.06 -5.20
C VAL A 73 -3.87 -22.56 -3.89
N PRO A 74 -2.64 -23.10 -3.93
CA PRO A 74 -1.98 -23.56 -2.71
C PRO A 74 -1.84 -22.41 -1.72
N ASP A 75 -1.99 -22.71 -0.44
CA ASP A 75 -1.87 -21.70 0.61
C ASP A 75 -0.47 -21.06 0.54
N PRO A 76 -0.38 -19.72 0.64
CA PRO A 76 0.91 -19.03 0.67
C PRO A 76 1.78 -19.55 1.83
N VAL A 77 2.98 -20.00 1.49
CA VAL A 77 3.99 -20.38 2.49
C VAL A 77 4.79 -19.13 2.82
N PHE A 78 4.49 -18.51 3.96
CA PHE A 78 5.34 -17.44 4.51
C PHE A 78 6.36 -18.07 5.47
N PRO A 79 7.66 -17.87 5.26
CA PRO A 79 8.67 -18.31 6.22
C PRO A 79 8.43 -17.63 7.56
N GLU A 80 8.59 -18.37 8.66
CA GLU A 80 8.57 -17.82 10.02
C GLU A 80 9.82 -16.97 10.26
N TRP A 81 9.84 -15.76 9.70
CA TRP A 81 10.91 -14.81 9.96
C TRP A 81 10.82 -14.29 11.40
N LYS A 82 11.97 -14.25 12.08
CA LYS A 82 12.12 -13.66 13.41
C LYS A 82 13.37 -12.75 13.44
N PRO A 83 13.28 -11.54 13.99
CA PRO A 83 14.43 -10.67 14.17
C PRO A 83 15.35 -11.20 15.28
N SER A 84 16.47 -10.51 15.52
CA SER A 84 17.37 -10.86 16.62
C SER A 84 16.70 -10.76 18.00
N ASP A 85 17.24 -11.50 18.98
CA ASP A 85 16.75 -11.50 20.37
C ASP A 85 16.71 -10.09 20.99
N ARG A 86 17.65 -9.24 20.57
CA ARG A 86 17.72 -7.84 20.98
C ARG A 86 16.46 -7.06 20.62
N ILE A 87 15.94 -7.27 19.42
CA ILE A 87 14.74 -6.59 18.92
C ILE A 87 13.48 -7.18 19.57
N ILE A 88 13.44 -8.50 19.77
CA ILE A 88 12.32 -9.20 20.43
C ILE A 88 12.16 -8.71 21.87
N GLY A 89 13.27 -8.43 22.57
CA GLY A 89 13.27 -7.96 23.96
C GLY A 89 12.92 -6.49 24.17
N LEU A 90 12.64 -5.71 23.12
CA LEU A 90 12.33 -4.28 23.26
C LEU A 90 10.97 -4.06 23.92
N LYS A 91 10.94 -3.18 24.93
CA LYS A 91 9.68 -2.73 25.54
C LYS A 91 8.91 -1.82 24.58
N PRO A 92 7.56 -1.77 24.67
CA PRO A 92 6.75 -0.90 23.81
C PRO A 92 7.16 0.58 23.85
N GLU A 93 7.57 1.07 25.02
CA GLU A 93 8.07 2.44 25.21
C GLU A 93 9.35 2.68 24.40
N GLN A 94 10.29 1.74 24.44
CA GLN A 94 11.54 1.82 23.67
C GLN A 94 11.27 1.74 22.16
N VAL A 95 10.32 0.91 21.74
CA VAL A 95 9.88 0.86 20.35
C VAL A 95 9.35 2.22 19.90
N GLN A 96 8.55 2.88 20.74
CA GLN A 96 8.03 4.21 20.44
C GLN A 96 9.14 5.27 20.40
N GLU A 97 10.10 5.22 21.32
CA GLU A 97 11.27 6.10 21.30
C GLU A 97 12.09 5.95 20.02
N VAL A 98 12.30 4.71 19.55
CA VAL A 98 13.01 4.45 18.28
C VAL A 98 12.20 5.02 17.10
N ARG A 99 10.88 4.82 17.06
CA ARG A 99 10.02 5.38 16.00
C ARG A 99 10.07 6.90 15.97
N LEU A 100 10.04 7.55 17.14
CA LEU A 100 10.17 9.00 17.26
C LEU A 100 11.53 9.48 16.76
N ARG A 101 12.62 8.82 17.15
CA ARG A 101 13.97 9.19 16.72
C ARG A 101 14.18 9.00 15.21
N LEU A 102 13.55 8.00 14.62
CA LEU A 102 13.57 7.75 13.17
C LEU A 102 12.56 8.61 12.40
N ASN A 103 11.73 9.39 13.11
CA ASN A 103 10.68 10.22 12.53
C ASN A 103 9.67 9.40 11.69
N VAL A 104 9.31 8.21 12.19
CA VAL A 104 8.39 7.25 11.56
C VAL A 104 7.09 7.20 12.33
N ASP A 105 5.98 7.39 11.61
CA ASP A 105 4.63 7.14 12.14
C ASP A 105 4.10 5.78 11.67
N VAL A 106 3.43 5.06 12.56
CA VAL A 106 2.93 3.71 12.31
C VAL A 106 1.48 3.62 12.75
N THR A 107 0.59 3.51 11.78
CA THR A 107 -0.84 3.28 12.02
C THR A 107 -1.18 1.82 11.73
N VAL A 108 -1.85 1.18 12.67
CA VAL A 108 -2.28 -0.23 12.59
C VAL A 108 -3.78 -0.30 12.91
N PRO A 109 -4.60 -1.07 12.17
CA PRO A 109 -6.01 -1.28 12.49
C PRO A 109 -6.22 -1.83 13.92
N THR A 110 -7.26 -1.37 14.61
CA THR A 110 -7.55 -1.70 16.02
C THR A 110 -7.74 -3.19 16.29
N ASP A 111 -8.15 -3.95 15.27
CA ASP A 111 -8.41 -5.39 15.31
C ASP A 111 -7.21 -6.25 14.89
N SER A 112 -6.05 -5.63 14.63
CA SER A 112 -4.87 -6.33 14.10
C SER A 112 -3.69 -6.34 15.06
N VAL A 113 -2.79 -7.30 14.87
CA VAL A 113 -1.56 -7.42 15.67
C VAL A 113 -0.68 -6.18 15.46
N ASN A 114 -0.11 -5.65 16.54
CA ASN A 114 0.81 -4.51 16.49
C ASN A 114 1.94 -4.74 15.47
N ALA A 115 2.38 -3.67 14.81
CA ALA A 115 3.50 -3.73 13.88
C ALA A 115 4.79 -4.13 14.63
N PRO A 116 5.64 -4.98 14.01
CA PRO A 116 6.98 -5.28 14.53
C PRO A 116 7.77 -4.02 14.88
N ALA A 117 8.71 -4.18 15.82
CA ALA A 117 9.62 -3.12 16.21
C ALA A 117 10.50 -2.71 15.01
N PRO A 118 10.83 -1.40 14.87
CA PRO A 118 11.77 -0.95 13.88
C PRO A 118 13.16 -1.52 14.15
N ILE A 119 13.90 -1.84 13.09
CA ILE A 119 15.24 -2.42 13.16
C ILE A 119 16.25 -1.44 12.61
N GLU A 120 17.25 -1.08 13.44
CA GLU A 120 18.23 -0.03 13.14
C GLU A 120 19.57 -0.57 12.62
N ALA A 121 19.74 -1.89 12.59
CA ALA A 121 20.93 -2.55 12.07
C ALA A 121 20.53 -3.72 11.18
N PHE A 122 21.11 -3.85 9.99
CA PHE A 122 20.82 -4.97 9.10
C PHE A 122 21.11 -6.33 9.74
N ALA A 123 22.10 -6.41 10.64
CA ALA A 123 22.42 -7.62 11.39
C ALA A 123 21.26 -8.10 12.28
N ASP A 124 20.42 -7.18 12.76
CA ASP A 124 19.26 -7.50 13.61
C ASP A 124 18.06 -8.02 12.79
N MET A 125 18.12 -7.94 11.45
CA MET A 125 17.07 -8.40 10.54
C MET A 125 17.17 -9.90 10.21
N ASN A 126 18.24 -10.61 10.62
CA ASN A 126 18.45 -12.03 10.32
C ASN A 126 18.28 -12.40 8.83
N LEU A 127 18.81 -11.57 7.93
CA LEU A 127 18.76 -11.80 6.49
C LEU A 127 19.74 -12.91 6.07
N HIS A 128 19.51 -13.48 4.89
CA HIS A 128 20.39 -14.49 4.31
C HIS A 128 21.81 -13.95 4.12
N SER A 129 22.81 -14.80 4.33
CA SER A 129 24.22 -14.39 4.34
C SER A 129 24.68 -13.77 3.01
N SER A 130 24.09 -14.14 1.87
CA SER A 130 24.37 -13.50 0.57
C SER A 130 23.89 -12.06 0.54
N ILE A 131 22.67 -11.80 1.00
CA ILE A 131 22.08 -10.46 1.07
C ILE A 131 22.90 -9.57 2.01
N MET A 132 23.30 -10.10 3.17
CA MET A 132 24.15 -9.37 4.11
C MET A 132 25.53 -9.01 3.50
N LYS A 133 26.12 -9.89 2.69
CA LYS A 133 27.36 -9.61 1.96
C LYS A 133 27.16 -8.51 0.93
N ASP A 134 26.06 -8.53 0.19
CA ASP A 134 25.75 -7.52 -0.83
C ASP A 134 25.49 -6.14 -0.19
N ILE A 135 24.75 -6.09 0.93
CA ILE A 135 24.54 -4.87 1.73
C ILE A 135 25.89 -4.28 2.16
N ALA A 136 26.79 -5.11 2.68
CA ALA A 136 28.11 -4.68 3.11
C ALA A 136 29.00 -4.24 1.93
N PHE A 137 28.94 -4.95 0.80
CA PHE A 137 29.68 -4.61 -0.42
C PHE A 137 29.26 -3.25 -0.99
N HIS A 138 27.99 -2.91 -0.88
CA HIS A 138 27.45 -1.59 -1.26
C HIS A 138 27.58 -0.52 -0.18
N GLU A 139 28.31 -0.81 0.91
CA GLU A 139 28.59 0.12 2.01
C GLU A 139 27.32 0.66 2.70
N TYR A 140 26.23 -0.10 2.67
CA TYR A 140 25.03 0.23 3.42
C TYR A 140 25.22 -0.12 4.90
N THR A 141 25.51 0.89 5.71
CA THR A 141 25.83 0.74 7.13
C THR A 141 24.60 0.55 8.00
N THR A 142 23.57 1.36 7.77
CA THR A 142 22.31 1.34 8.53
C THR A 142 21.11 1.49 7.61
N PRO A 143 19.98 0.82 7.88
CA PRO A 143 18.74 1.02 7.14
C PRO A 143 18.26 2.46 7.27
N THR A 144 17.63 2.98 6.21
CA THR A 144 16.93 4.26 6.26
C THR A 144 15.70 4.17 7.15
N SER A 145 15.11 5.31 7.55
CA SER A 145 13.91 5.33 8.43
C SER A 145 12.76 4.48 7.87
N ILE A 146 12.48 4.58 6.57
CA ILE A 146 11.43 3.78 5.93
C ILE A 146 11.80 2.29 5.87
N GLN A 147 13.07 1.96 5.64
CA GLN A 147 13.54 0.56 5.62
C GLN A 147 13.45 -0.06 7.02
N ALA A 148 13.88 0.67 8.05
CA ALA A 148 13.91 0.22 9.43
C ALA A 148 12.55 -0.26 9.92
N GLN A 149 11.45 0.38 9.50
CA GLN A 149 10.09 -0.02 9.89
C GLN A 149 9.38 -0.89 8.85
N ALA A 150 9.57 -0.65 7.54
CA ALA A 150 8.86 -1.40 6.51
C ALA A 150 9.41 -2.81 6.31
N MET A 151 10.73 -2.99 6.36
CA MET A 151 11.34 -4.32 6.19
C MET A 151 10.86 -5.34 7.22
N PRO A 152 10.87 -5.08 8.55
CA PRO A 152 10.38 -6.07 9.51
C PRO A 152 8.88 -6.37 9.36
N VAL A 153 8.06 -5.41 8.88
CA VAL A 153 6.65 -5.65 8.57
C VAL A 153 6.53 -6.57 7.34
N ALA A 154 7.26 -6.28 6.27
CA ALA A 154 7.24 -7.09 5.05
C ALA A 154 7.78 -8.51 5.28
N LEU A 155 8.90 -8.63 6.02
CA LEU A 155 9.49 -9.92 6.39
C LEU A 155 8.56 -10.77 7.27
N SER A 156 7.70 -10.13 8.07
CA SER A 156 6.66 -10.84 8.82
C SER A 156 5.48 -11.34 7.97
N GLY A 157 5.53 -11.16 6.64
CA GLY A 157 4.48 -11.58 5.71
C GLY A 157 3.22 -10.71 5.76
N ARG A 158 3.34 -9.47 6.27
CA ARG A 158 2.21 -8.53 6.40
C ARG A 158 2.18 -7.53 5.27
N ASP A 159 0.97 -7.26 4.79
CA ASP A 159 0.70 -6.14 3.88
C ASP A 159 0.96 -4.80 4.58
N LEU A 160 1.53 -3.85 3.84
CA LEU A 160 1.84 -2.52 4.32
C LEU A 160 1.73 -1.45 3.23
N LEU A 161 1.46 -0.22 3.65
CA LEU A 161 1.56 0.97 2.80
C LEU A 161 2.69 1.84 3.34
N GLY A 162 3.75 2.03 2.54
CA GLY A 162 4.92 2.81 2.92
C GLY A 162 4.97 4.17 2.21
N CYS A 163 4.82 5.25 2.98
CA CYS A 163 4.94 6.62 2.48
C CYS A 163 6.24 7.26 2.98
N ALA A 164 7.12 7.66 2.07
CA ALA A 164 8.37 8.37 2.37
C ALA A 164 8.81 9.19 1.16
N GLU A 165 9.70 10.16 1.36
CA GLU A 165 10.22 11.03 0.29
C GLU A 165 11.00 10.28 -0.81
N THR A 166 11.19 10.91 -1.97
CA THR A 166 12.05 10.35 -3.03
C THR A 166 13.50 10.25 -2.53
N GLY A 167 14.20 9.17 -2.87
CA GLY A 167 15.57 8.94 -2.41
C GLY A 167 15.69 8.28 -1.02
N SER A 168 14.60 8.12 -0.27
CA SER A 168 14.60 7.46 1.06
C SER A 168 14.87 5.95 1.05
N GLY A 169 15.15 5.34 -0.11
CA GLY A 169 15.48 3.91 -0.19
C GLY A 169 14.28 2.95 -0.14
N LYS A 170 13.06 3.42 -0.46
CA LYS A 170 11.84 2.58 -0.56
C LYS A 170 12.01 1.33 -1.42
N THR A 171 12.76 1.42 -2.53
CA THR A 171 12.99 0.26 -3.41
C THR A 171 13.62 -0.90 -2.65
N ALA A 172 14.69 -0.65 -1.90
CA ALA A 172 15.34 -1.67 -1.07
C ALA A 172 14.42 -2.18 0.06
N ALA A 173 13.58 -1.29 0.63
CA ALA A 173 12.64 -1.63 1.68
C ALA A 173 11.64 -2.74 1.29
N PHE A 174 11.29 -2.84 0.00
CA PHE A 174 10.42 -3.90 -0.52
C PHE A 174 11.20 -5.03 -1.20
N THR A 175 12.22 -4.71 -1.99
CA THR A 175 12.95 -5.72 -2.78
C THR A 175 13.78 -6.66 -1.91
N ILE A 176 14.39 -6.19 -0.82
CA ILE A 176 15.15 -7.05 0.08
C ILE A 176 14.24 -8.10 0.74
N PRO A 177 13.09 -7.74 1.36
CA PRO A 177 12.14 -8.74 1.83
C PRO A 177 11.68 -9.70 0.74
N MET A 178 11.45 -9.24 -0.50
CA MET A 178 10.99 -10.09 -1.61
C MET A 178 12.01 -11.18 -1.99
N ILE A 179 13.32 -10.89 -1.96
CA ILE A 179 14.36 -11.86 -2.31
C ILE A 179 14.82 -12.72 -1.12
N GLN A 180 14.41 -12.36 0.08
CA GLN A 180 14.71 -13.11 1.31
C GLN A 180 13.84 -14.37 1.45
N VAL A 181 12.62 -14.35 0.90
CA VAL A 181 11.58 -15.38 1.05
C VAL A 181 11.93 -16.68 0.30
#